data_AF-A0A8H4VM98-F1
#
_entry.id   AF-A0A8H4VM98-F1
#
_cell.length_a   1.000
_cell.length_b   1.000
_cell.length_c   1.000
_cell.angle_alpha   90.00
_cell.angle_beta   90.00
_cell.angle_gamma   90.00
#
_symmetry.space_group_name_H-M   'P 1'
#
loop_
_entity.id
_entity.type
_entity.pdbx_description
1 polymer ?
#
loop_
_entity_poly.entity_id
_entity_poly.type
_entity_poly.pdbx_seq_one_letter_code
_entity_poly.pdbx_strand_id
1 'polypeptide(L)'
;MDGKSSVTEIASLHEWFQGWVDGRNGEQDLVGLPVALSSRFVPAKDHETESGRAELKEALMNAFAHSAFSQIHITTAYGFKGSKGLGTSVHPSWRTALYQVIFVNSWYWDGTMADQQLAHTESTKAANYLSIAEQG
;
A
#
# COMPACT_ATOMS: atom_id res chain seq x y z
N MET A 1 -0.30 5.93 -20.21
CA MET A 1 -1.59 5.57 -19.58
C MET A 1 -2.18 6.87 -19.07
N ASP A 2 -3.23 7.37 -19.72
CA ASP A 2 -3.81 8.69 -19.45
C ASP A 2 -4.84 8.61 -18.32
N GLY A 3 -4.36 8.41 -17.09
CA GLY A 3 -5.22 8.47 -15.91
C GLY A 3 -5.80 9.87 -15.74
N LYS A 4 -7.07 10.08 -16.10
CA LYS A 4 -7.79 11.30 -15.74
C LYS A 4 -8.06 11.27 -14.24
N SER A 5 -7.35 12.09 -13.48
CA SER A 5 -7.71 12.36 -12.09
C SER A 5 -9.08 13.04 -12.05
N SER A 6 -9.98 12.54 -11.20
CA SER A 6 -11.26 13.17 -10.90
C SER A 6 -11.30 13.53 -9.42
N VAL A 7 -11.76 14.74 -9.12
CA VAL A 7 -12.09 15.17 -7.75
C VAL A 7 -13.60 15.22 -7.64
N THR A 8 -14.15 14.50 -6.66
CA THR A 8 -15.58 14.53 -6.34
C THR A 8 -15.75 15.16 -4.97
N GLU A 9 -16.40 16.31 -4.91
CA GLU A 9 -16.82 16.92 -3.65
C GLU A 9 -18.12 16.26 -3.17
N ILE A 10 -18.21 16.03 -1.86
CA ILE A 10 -19.29 15.28 -1.24
C ILE A 10 -19.69 16.07 0.00
N ALA A 11 -20.98 16.34 0.19
CA ALA A 11 -21.41 17.35 1.17
C ALA A 11 -21.19 16.88 2.62
N SER A 12 -21.05 15.57 2.84
CA SER A 12 -20.73 15.01 4.15
C SER A 12 -20.11 13.61 4.07
N LEU A 13 -19.47 13.19 5.18
CA LEU A 13 -19.00 11.82 5.36
C LEU A 13 -20.15 10.79 5.29
N HIS A 14 -21.34 11.16 5.77
CA HIS A 14 -22.52 10.29 5.73
C HIS A 14 -22.97 10.02 4.29
N GLU A 15 -23.01 11.06 3.45
CA GLU A 15 -23.34 10.95 2.04
C GLU A 15 -22.28 10.14 1.28
N TRP A 16 -20.99 10.35 1.59
CA TRP A 16 -19.92 9.50 1.05
C TRP A 16 -20.13 8.03 1.41
N PHE A 17 -20.43 7.74 2.69
CA PHE A 17 -20.63 6.37 3.15
C PHE A 17 -21.82 5.71 2.43
N GLN A 18 -22.98 6.37 2.38
CA GLN A 18 -24.14 5.85 1.65
C GLN A 18 -23.92 5.71 0.14
N GLY A 19 -23.05 6.53 -0.44
CA GLY A 19 -22.69 6.44 -1.86
C GLY A 19 -21.76 5.27 -2.15
N TRP A 20 -20.60 5.24 -1.52
CA TRP A 20 -19.51 4.31 -1.86
C TRP A 20 -19.55 3.00 -1.08
N VAL A 21 -20.03 2.99 0.16
CA VAL A 21 -20.11 1.74 0.95
C VAL A 21 -21.35 0.94 0.56
N ASP A 22 -22.49 1.60 0.31
CA ASP A 22 -23.68 0.91 -0.23
C ASP A 22 -23.61 0.66 -1.75
N GLY A 23 -22.48 1.00 -2.40
CA GLY A 23 -22.21 0.70 -3.82
C GLY A 23 -23.07 1.47 -4.83
N ARG A 24 -23.66 2.61 -4.44
CA ARG A 24 -24.52 3.43 -5.32
C ARG A 24 -23.75 4.43 -6.16
N ASN A 25 -22.51 4.74 -5.78
CA ASN A 25 -21.62 5.67 -6.46
C ASN A 25 -20.23 5.06 -6.69
N GLY A 26 -19.61 5.45 -7.80
CA GLY A 26 -18.26 5.01 -8.20
C GLY A 26 -18.24 3.59 -8.78
N GLU A 27 -17.15 3.26 -9.47
CA GLU A 27 -16.79 1.86 -9.72
C GLU A 27 -16.27 1.26 -8.40
N GLN A 28 -16.87 0.15 -7.98
CA GLN A 28 -16.35 -0.63 -6.86
C GLN A 28 -15.15 -1.44 -7.33
N ASP A 29 -14.13 -1.57 -6.48
CA ASP A 29 -13.02 -2.47 -6.76
C ASP A 29 -13.54 -3.89 -6.94
N LEU A 30 -13.06 -4.57 -7.98
CA LEU A 30 -13.41 -5.97 -8.24
C LEU A 30 -12.88 -6.84 -7.09
N VAL A 31 -13.80 -7.29 -6.23
CA VAL A 31 -13.52 -8.32 -5.21
C VAL A 31 -13.67 -9.71 -5.80
N GLY A 32 -13.01 -10.70 -5.18
CA GLY A 32 -13.19 -12.12 -5.53
C GLY A 32 -12.22 -12.67 -6.57
N LEU A 33 -11.21 -11.90 -6.99
CA LEU A 33 -10.04 -12.44 -7.68
C LEU A 33 -9.02 -12.98 -6.66
N PRO A 34 -8.32 -14.08 -6.97
CA PRO A 34 -7.18 -14.49 -6.18
C PRO A 34 -6.04 -13.47 -6.33
N VAL A 35 -5.34 -13.20 -5.23
CA VAL A 35 -4.32 -12.15 -5.15
C VAL A 35 -3.03 -12.63 -4.48
N ALA A 36 -1.91 -12.13 -4.99
CA ALA A 36 -0.62 -12.14 -4.33
C ALA A 36 -0.40 -10.77 -3.70
N LEU A 37 -0.58 -10.68 -2.38
CA LEU A 37 -0.40 -9.46 -1.62
C LEU A 37 0.97 -9.43 -0.97
N SER A 38 1.69 -8.32 -1.14
CA SER A 38 2.87 -8.01 -0.37
C SER A 38 2.73 -6.62 0.24
N SER A 39 3.49 -6.33 1.30
CA SER A 39 3.49 -5.01 1.90
C SER A 39 4.81 -4.67 2.57
N ARG A 40 5.02 -3.37 2.77
CA ARG A 40 6.19 -2.81 3.46
C ARG A 40 5.79 -1.61 4.32
N PHE A 41 6.47 -1.46 5.45
CA PHE A 41 6.43 -0.22 6.20
C PHE A 41 7.40 0.78 5.58
N VAL A 42 7.04 2.05 5.57
CA VAL A 42 7.95 3.13 5.21
C VAL A 42 8.32 3.90 6.48
N PRO A 43 9.54 3.70 7.01
CA PRO A 43 10.07 4.45 8.14
C PRO A 43 10.02 5.97 7.95
N ALA A 44 9.82 6.70 9.05
CA ALA A 44 9.88 8.16 9.05
C ALA A 44 11.25 8.71 8.67
N LYS A 45 12.33 8.00 9.01
CA LYS A 45 13.72 8.40 8.70
C LYS A 45 13.95 8.61 7.20
N ASP A 46 13.24 7.87 6.34
CA ASP A 46 13.37 7.97 4.89
C ASP A 46 12.85 9.32 4.38
N HIS A 47 12.06 10.05 5.17
CA HIS A 47 11.55 11.38 4.84
C HIS A 47 12.38 12.53 5.43
N GLU A 48 13.32 12.25 6.34
CA GLU A 48 14.04 13.28 7.10
C GLU A 48 15.00 14.10 6.22
N THR A 49 15.64 13.46 5.24
CA THR A 49 16.63 14.09 4.36
C THR A 49 16.12 14.21 2.92
N GLU A 50 16.72 15.14 2.16
CA GLU A 50 16.40 15.28 0.74
C GLU A 50 16.78 14.03 -0.08
N SER A 51 17.96 13.46 0.20
CA SER A 51 18.41 12.22 -0.44
C SER A 51 17.50 11.04 -0.10
N GLY A 52 17.11 10.89 1.17
CA GLY A 52 16.17 9.84 1.58
C GLY A 52 14.84 9.93 0.87
N ARG A 53 14.27 11.14 0.73
CA ARG A 53 13.03 11.35 -0.03
C ARG A 53 13.18 11.03 -1.51
N ALA A 54 14.33 11.35 -2.11
CA ALA A 54 14.61 11.04 -3.51
C ALA A 54 14.74 9.53 -3.74
N GLU A 55 15.50 8.83 -2.90
CA GLU A 55 15.67 7.37 -2.93
C GLU A 55 14.33 6.65 -2.71
N LEU A 56 13.55 7.10 -1.72
CA LEU A 56 12.23 6.55 -1.44
C LEU A 56 11.28 6.75 -2.61
N LYS A 57 11.28 7.93 -3.24
CA LYS A 57 10.45 8.18 -4.44
C LYS A 57 10.83 7.22 -5.56
N GLU A 58 12.11 7.06 -5.85
CA GLU A 58 12.57 6.12 -6.87
C GLU A 58 12.17 4.68 -6.54
N ALA A 59 12.38 4.25 -5.30
CA ALA A 59 11.99 2.93 -4.83
C ALA A 59 10.48 2.69 -4.96
N LEU A 60 9.64 3.68 -4.62
CA LEU A 60 8.18 3.60 -4.80
C LEU A 60 7.80 3.49 -6.28
N MET A 61 8.39 4.29 -7.15
CA MET A 61 8.10 4.23 -8.59
C MET A 61 8.48 2.88 -9.19
N ASN A 62 9.62 2.32 -8.77
CA ASN A 62 10.04 0.97 -9.17
C ASN A 62 9.10 -0.09 -8.61
N ALA A 63 8.68 0.02 -7.35
CA ALA A 63 7.72 -0.91 -6.75
C ALA A 63 6.37 -0.89 -7.47
N PHE A 64 5.85 0.30 -7.79
CA PHE A 64 4.58 0.49 -8.48
C PHE A 64 4.59 -0.07 -9.91
N ALA A 65 5.74 -0.04 -10.58
CA ALA A 65 5.89 -0.66 -11.89
C ALA A 65 5.77 -2.21 -11.87
N HIS A 66 5.85 -2.82 -10.68
CA HIS A 66 5.75 -4.26 -10.45
C HIS A 66 4.48 -4.68 -9.68
N SER A 67 3.50 -3.78 -9.60
CA SER A 67 2.21 -4.05 -8.99
C SER A 67 1.08 -3.66 -9.94
N ALA A 68 0.09 -4.53 -10.12
CA ALA A 68 -1.14 -4.17 -10.82
C ALA A 68 -1.92 -3.10 -10.05
N PHE A 69 -1.86 -3.14 -8.72
CA PHE A 69 -2.51 -2.20 -7.84
C PHE A 69 -1.65 -1.93 -6.59
N SER A 70 -1.65 -0.67 -6.15
CA SER A 70 -0.88 -0.21 -5.00
C SER A 70 -1.72 0.70 -4.11
N GLN A 71 -1.58 0.55 -2.80
CA GLN A 71 -2.22 1.41 -1.80
C GLN A 71 -1.21 1.92 -0.79
N ILE A 72 -1.35 3.18 -0.39
CA ILE A 72 -0.64 3.78 0.73
C ILE A 72 -1.62 3.93 1.88
N HIS A 73 -1.37 3.20 2.97
CA HIS A 73 -2.21 3.17 4.15
C HIS A 73 -1.56 3.97 5.29
N ILE A 74 -2.21 5.07 5.68
CA ILE A 74 -1.66 6.10 6.60
C ILE A 74 -2.00 5.81 8.09
N THR A 75 -2.65 4.69 8.40
CA THR A 75 -3.12 4.36 9.77
C THR A 75 -2.05 3.78 10.70
N THR A 76 -0.76 3.98 10.41
CA THR A 76 0.30 3.42 11.24
C THR A 76 0.30 4.02 12.64
N ALA A 77 0.72 3.24 13.64
CA ALA A 77 0.81 3.65 15.03
C ALA A 77 1.97 4.63 15.31
N TYR A 78 2.42 5.41 14.31
CA TYR A 78 3.54 6.34 14.42
C TYR A 78 3.39 7.34 15.58
N GLY A 79 2.17 7.82 15.80
CA GLY A 79 1.82 8.73 16.90
C GLY A 79 1.68 8.04 18.26
N PHE A 80 1.55 6.71 18.30
CA PHE A 80 1.41 5.92 19.53
C PHE A 80 2.80 5.54 20.08
N LYS A 81 3.50 6.54 20.60
CA LYS A 81 4.76 6.36 21.35
C LYS A 81 4.53 6.25 22.87
N GLY A 82 3.27 6.27 23.33
CA GLY A 82 2.85 6.30 24.74
C GLY A 82 2.76 4.90 25.37
N SER A 83 3.33 4.76 26.57
CA SER A 83 3.95 3.53 27.12
C SER A 83 5.13 3.10 26.25
N LYS A 84 6.12 2.37 26.75
CA LYS A 84 7.27 1.87 25.95
C LYS A 84 6.84 0.80 24.91
N GLY A 85 5.59 0.89 24.44
CA GLY A 85 4.71 -0.10 23.84
C GLY A 85 4.90 -1.50 24.43
N LEU A 86 4.98 -1.54 25.75
CA LEU A 86 4.96 -2.78 26.54
C LEU A 86 3.53 -3.28 26.78
N GLY A 87 2.51 -2.51 26.36
CA GLY A 87 1.10 -2.86 26.50
C GLY A 87 0.46 -3.55 25.29
N THR A 88 1.20 -3.76 24.18
CA THR A 88 0.66 -4.34 22.94
C THR A 88 1.67 -5.29 22.31
N SER A 89 1.20 -6.31 21.58
CA SER A 89 2.02 -7.19 20.73
C SER A 89 2.32 -6.61 19.34
N VAL A 90 2.04 -5.32 19.10
CA VAL A 90 2.30 -4.65 17.81
C VAL A 90 3.80 -4.63 17.53
N HIS A 91 4.17 -5.09 16.32
CA HIS A 91 5.57 -5.17 15.89
C HIS A 91 6.27 -3.80 15.98
N PRO A 92 7.52 -3.71 16.47
CA PRO A 92 8.19 -2.43 16.71
C PRO A 92 8.23 -1.48 15.50
N SER A 93 8.40 -2.00 14.27
CA SER A 93 8.43 -1.19 13.04
C SER A 93 7.17 -0.34 12.81
N TRP A 94 6.01 -0.74 13.33
CA TRP A 94 4.78 0.09 13.23
C TRP A 94 4.90 1.44 13.94
N ARG A 95 5.83 1.58 14.90
CA ARG A 95 6.04 2.82 15.67
C ARG A 95 7.00 3.79 14.99
N THR A 96 7.77 3.29 14.02
CA THR A 96 8.73 4.08 13.26
C THR A 96 8.26 4.33 11.84
N ALA A 97 7.31 3.53 11.33
CA ALA A 97 6.68 3.72 10.03
C ALA A 97 5.72 4.92 10.03
N LEU A 98 5.71 5.72 8.96
CA LEU A 98 4.66 6.74 8.73
C LEU A 98 3.44 6.15 8.03
N TYR A 99 3.66 5.19 7.14
CA TYR A 99 2.61 4.51 6.39
C TYR A 99 3.06 3.11 5.99
N GLN A 100 2.08 2.27 5.66
CA GLN A 100 2.29 0.97 5.03
C GLN A 100 1.97 1.11 3.54
N VAL A 101 2.79 0.51 2.68
CA VAL A 101 2.49 0.37 1.26
C VAL A 101 2.11 -1.08 1.00
N ILE A 102 0.98 -1.29 0.33
CA ILE A 102 0.46 -2.60 -0.04
C ILE A 102 0.53 -2.72 -1.56
N PHE A 103 1.07 -3.83 -2.05
CA PHE A 103 1.17 -4.18 -3.46
C PHE A 103 0.31 -5.41 -3.74
N VAL A 104 -0.47 -5.33 -4.82
CA VAL A 104 -1.40 -6.39 -5.21
C VAL A 104 -1.16 -6.72 -6.67
N ASN A 105 -0.96 -8.01 -6.93
CA ASN A 105 -1.07 -8.61 -8.24
C ASN A 105 -2.12 -9.72 -8.18
N SER A 106 -2.94 -9.84 -9.22
CA SER A 106 -4.05 -10.80 -9.27
C SER A 106 -3.95 -11.67 -10.50
N TRP A 107 -4.66 -12.79 -10.49
CA TRP A 107 -4.87 -13.64 -11.67
C TRP A 107 -6.35 -14.05 -11.75
N TYR A 108 -6.78 -14.59 -12.88
CA TYR A 108 -8.13 -15.12 -13.03
C TYR A 108 -8.23 -16.56 -12.49
N TRP A 109 -9.43 -16.97 -12.07
CA TRP A 109 -9.67 -18.33 -11.56
C TRP A 109 -9.42 -19.44 -12.59
N ASP A 110 -9.59 -19.12 -13.86
CA ASP A 110 -9.28 -19.98 -15.02
C ASP A 110 -7.87 -19.73 -15.59
N GLY A 111 -7.04 -18.96 -14.88
CA GLY A 111 -5.66 -18.69 -15.24
C GLY A 111 -4.73 -19.90 -15.09
N THR A 112 -3.55 -19.79 -15.69
CA THR A 112 -2.53 -20.84 -15.64
C THR A 112 -1.71 -20.77 -14.35
N MET A 113 -0.99 -21.84 -14.03
CA MET A 113 -0.01 -21.83 -12.94
C MET A 113 1.11 -20.79 -13.16
N ALA A 114 1.43 -20.49 -14.41
CA ALA A 114 2.43 -19.47 -14.75
C ALA A 114 1.93 -18.06 -14.36
N ASP A 115 0.64 -17.77 -14.53
CA ASP A 115 0.04 -16.48 -14.15
C ASP A 115 0.09 -16.28 -12.63
N GLN A 116 -0.23 -17.33 -11.87
CA GLN A 116 -0.11 -17.32 -10.41
C GLN A 116 1.34 -17.10 -9.97
N GLN A 117 2.29 -17.81 -10.58
CA GLN A 117 3.71 -17.67 -10.25
C GLN A 117 4.20 -16.25 -10.56
N LEU A 118 3.81 -15.69 -11.70
CA LEU A 118 4.13 -14.32 -12.07
C LEU A 118 3.59 -13.32 -11.04
N ALA A 119 2.32 -13.45 -10.63
CA ALA A 119 1.75 -12.57 -9.61
C ALA A 119 2.55 -12.57 -8.30
N HIS A 120 2.95 -13.74 -7.81
CA HIS A 120 3.79 -13.86 -6.61
C HIS A 120 5.20 -13.27 -6.81
N THR A 121 5.82 -13.52 -7.96
CA THR A 121 7.16 -12.99 -8.29
C THR A 121 7.13 -11.46 -8.35
N GLU A 122 6.16 -10.88 -9.06
CA GLU A 122 6.02 -9.43 -9.21
C GLU A 122 5.70 -8.76 -7.87
N SER A 123 4.78 -9.31 -7.07
CA SER A 123 4.47 -8.78 -5.73
C SER A 123 5.69 -8.84 -4.80
N THR A 124 6.49 -9.90 -4.87
CA THR A 124 7.73 -10.01 -4.08
C THR A 124 8.74 -8.97 -4.53
N LYS A 125 8.90 -8.79 -5.84
CA LYS A 125 9.82 -7.80 -6.41
C LYS A 125 9.43 -6.37 -6.03
N ALA A 126 8.15 -6.03 -6.09
CA ALA A 126 7.63 -4.73 -5.67
C ALA A 126 8.01 -4.42 -4.20
N ALA A 127 7.78 -5.37 -3.30
CA ALA A 127 8.13 -5.20 -1.88
C ALA A 127 9.64 -5.09 -1.64
N ASN A 128 10.47 -5.73 -2.46
CA ASN A 128 11.93 -5.70 -2.30
C ASN A 128 12.55 -4.34 -2.65
N TYR A 129 11.93 -3.56 -3.54
CA TYR A 129 12.39 -2.18 -3.79
C TYR A 129 12.33 -1.31 -2.53
N LEU A 130 11.38 -1.56 -1.64
CA LEU A 130 11.26 -0.84 -0.36
C LEU A 130 12.03 -1.50 0.80
N SER A 131 12.65 -2.68 0.60
CA SER A 131 13.43 -3.35 1.65
C SER A 131 14.79 -2.70 1.92
N ILE A 132 15.28 -1.85 1.02
CA ILE A 132 16.55 -1.11 1.18
C ILE A 132 16.43 -0.05 2.30
N ALA A 133 15.22 0.49 2.53
CA ALA A 133 14.95 1.44 3.60
C ALA A 133 15.04 0.85 5.03
N GLU A 134 14.89 -0.46 5.20
CA GLU A 134 14.81 -1.09 6.52
C GLU A 134 16.19 -1.42 7.13
N GLN A 135 17.29 -1.34 6.38
CA GLN A 135 18.63 -1.78 6.81
C GLN A 135 19.60 -0.67 7.25
N GLY A 136 19.18 0.61 7.20
CA GLY A 136 19.96 1.76 7.70
C GLY A 136 19.72 2.11 9.16
#